data_AF-A0A3A9Y478-F1
#
_entry.id   AF-A0A3A9Y478-F1
#
_cell.length_a   1.000
_cell.length_b   1.000
_cell.length_c   1.000
_cell.angle_alpha   90.00
_cell.angle_beta   90.00
_cell.angle_gamma   90.00
#
_symmetry.space_group_name_H-M   'P 1'
#
loop_
_entity.id
_entity.type
_entity.pdbx_description
1 polymer ?
#
loop_
_entity_poly.entity_id
_entity_poly.type
_entity_poly.pdbx_seq_one_letter_code
_entity_poly.pdbx_strand_id
1 'polypeptide(L)' 'MRDGPPPWRRVSYDQYVTAVAMTLAQRHRPAWSWRNWAWICRCGVDLPCRNRHRIPINRGHWPTQEGQ' A
#
# COMPACT_ATOMS: atom_id res chain seq x y z
N MET A 1 -10.25 25.29 -25.45
CA MET A 1 -10.00 25.32 -24.00
C MET A 1 -10.25 23.91 -23.50
N ARG A 2 -9.21 23.17 -23.12
CA ARG A 2 -9.38 21.82 -22.54
C ARG A 2 -9.42 22.00 -21.03
N ASP A 3 -10.57 21.77 -20.42
CA ASP A 3 -10.68 21.64 -18.97
C ASP A 3 -9.82 20.46 -18.54
N GLY A 4 -8.63 20.76 -18.02
CA GLY A 4 -7.76 19.78 -17.40
C GLY A 4 -8.46 19.20 -16.16
N PRO A 5 -8.35 17.88 -15.91
CA PRO A 5 -8.94 17.30 -14.72
C PRO A 5 -8.37 18.01 -13.47
N PRO A 6 -9.22 18.31 -12.49
CA PRO A 6 -8.86 19.22 -11.41
C PRO A 6 -7.76 18.64 -10.48
N PRO A 7 -6.99 19.48 -9.78
CA PRO A 7 -5.66 19.17 -9.23
C PRO A 7 -5.60 18.03 -8.19
N TRP A 8 -6.74 17.65 -7.61
CA TRP A 8 -6.90 16.52 -6.69
C TRP A 8 -6.82 15.12 -7.35
N ARG A 9 -6.54 15.03 -8.66
CA ARG A 9 -6.34 13.74 -9.35
C ARG A 9 -4.89 13.29 -9.46
N ARG A 10 -3.91 14.05 -8.95
CA ARG A 10 -2.49 13.68 -9.00
C ARG A 10 -2.00 13.36 -7.59
N VAL A 11 -1.67 12.10 -7.36
CA VAL A 11 -1.01 11.64 -6.13
C VAL A 11 0.49 11.87 -6.34
N SER A 12 1.14 12.63 -5.46
CA SER A 12 2.60 12.79 -5.53
C SER A 12 3.28 11.45 -5.21
N TYR A 13 4.51 11.25 -5.68
CA TYR A 13 5.25 10.02 -5.39
C TYR A 13 5.41 9.78 -3.88
N ASP A 14 5.65 10.84 -3.11
CA ASP A 14 5.75 10.77 -1.64
C ASP A 14 4.43 10.35 -0.97
N GLN A 15 3.30 10.94 -1.40
CA GLN A 15 1.98 10.54 -0.92
C GLN A 15 1.66 9.09 -1.27
N TYR A 16 2.09 8.63 -2.45
CA TYR A 16 1.97 7.24 -2.86
C TYR A 16 2.77 6.30 -1.95
N VAL A 17 4.06 6.59 -1.73
CA VAL A 17 4.91 5.78 -0.85
C VAL A 17 4.34 5.73 0.56
N THR A 18 3.87 6.87 1.08
CA THR A 18 3.24 6.95 2.40
C THR A 18 1.97 6.10 2.48
N ALA A 19 1.06 6.22 1.50
CA ALA A 19 -0.17 5.43 1.46
C ALA A 19 0.11 3.92 1.35
N VAL A 20 1.13 3.54 0.58
CA VAL A 20 1.60 2.16 0.46
C VAL A 20 2.16 1.65 1.78
N ALA A 21 3.04 2.42 2.43
CA ALA A 21 3.61 2.04 3.72
C ALA A 21 2.53 1.84 4.80
N MET A 22 1.56 2.77 4.88
CA MET A 22 0.42 2.66 5.78
C MET A 22 -0.44 1.42 5.48
N THR A 23 -0.71 1.16 4.20
CA THR A 23 -1.49 -0.02 3.77
C THR A 23 -0.79 -1.32 4.17
N LEU A 24 0.53 -1.39 4.00
CA LEU A 24 1.32 -2.55 4.40
C LEU A 24 1.33 -2.71 5.92
N ALA A 25 1.57 -1.65 6.68
CA ALA A 25 1.54 -1.69 8.15
C ALA A 25 0.15 -2.09 8.71
N GLN A 26 -0.93 -1.75 8.00
CA GLN A 26 -2.28 -2.13 8.39
C GLN A 26 -2.60 -3.60 8.09
N ARG A 27 -2.07 -4.14 6.98
CA ARG A 27 -2.25 -5.55 6.59
C ARG A 27 -1.33 -6.48 7.39
N HIS A 28 -0.08 -6.07 7.58
CA HIS A 28 0.96 -6.83 8.28
C HIS A 28 1.07 -6.40 9.74
N ARG A 29 0.05 -6.73 10.55
CA ARG A 29 0.13 -6.57 12.01
C ARG A 29 0.40 -7.90 12.70
N PRO A 30 1.21 -7.91 13.78
CA PRO A 30 1.32 -9.06 14.66
C PRO A 30 -0.05 -9.38 15.27
N ALA A 31 -0.43 -10.65 15.25
CA ALA A 31 -1.62 -11.19 15.87
C ALA A 31 -1.25 -12.46 16.65
N TRP A 32 -1.78 -12.58 17.86
CA TRP A 32 -1.58 -13.78 18.66
C TRP A 32 -2.38 -14.95 18.06
N SER A 33 -1.72 -16.06 17.77
CA SER A 33 -2.36 -17.30 17.33
C SER A 33 -2.40 -18.29 18.47
N TRP A 34 -3.59 -18.56 19.00
CA TRP A 34 -3.81 -19.63 19.97
C TRP A 34 -3.48 -21.02 19.40
N ARG A 35 -3.64 -21.21 18.09
CA ARG A 35 -3.34 -22.49 17.42
C ARG A 35 -1.84 -22.78 17.37
N ASN A 36 -1.03 -21.74 17.17
CA ASN A 36 0.43 -21.87 17.05
C ASN A 36 1.16 -21.47 18.34
N TRP A 37 0.45 -20.95 19.35
CA TRP A 37 1.01 -20.37 20.57
C TRP A 37 2.13 -19.34 20.30
N ALA A 38 1.95 -18.55 19.23
CA ALA A 38 2.96 -17.63 18.75
C ALA A 38 2.34 -16.35 18.19
N TRP A 39 3.14 -15.28 18.16
CA TRP A 39 2.84 -14.08 17.39
C TRP A 39 3.07 -14.35 15.91
N ILE A 40 2.00 -14.40 15.14
CA ILE A 40 2.06 -14.53 13.69
C ILE A 40 1.61 -13.24 13.02
N CYS A 41 1.89 -13.06 11.74
CA CYS A 41 1.31 -11.96 10.99
C CYS A 41 -0.19 -12.22 10.76
N ARG A 42 -1.02 -11.16 10.75
CA ARG A 42 -2.46 -11.24 10.40
C ARG A 42 -2.71 -11.91 9.03
N CYS A 43 -1.70 -11.98 8.17
CA CYS A 43 -1.71 -12.71 6.91
C CYS A 43 -1.73 -14.24 7.06
N GLY A 44 -1.59 -14.78 8.28
CA GLY A 44 -1.55 -16.22 8.56
C GLY A 44 -0.16 -16.85 8.43
N VAL A 45 0.89 -16.05 8.24
CA VAL A 45 2.29 -16.54 8.14
C VAL A 45 3.12 -16.06 9.33
N ASP A 46 4.22 -16.77 9.58
CA ASP A 46 5.15 -16.41 10.66
C ASP A 46 5.85 -15.07 10.42
N LEU A 47 6.34 -14.44 11.49
CA LEU A 47 7.08 -13.19 11.45
C LEU A 47 8.59 -13.46 11.30
N PRO A 48 9.33 -12.75 10.42
CA PRO A 48 8.90 -11.63 9.60
C PRO A 48 8.08 -12.08 8.38
N CYS A 49 6.92 -11.45 8.18
CA CYS A 49 6.02 -11.79 7.10
C CYS A 49 6.65 -11.45 5.74
N ARG A 50 6.84 -12.46 4.89
CA ARG A 50 7.30 -12.30 3.50
C ARG A 50 6.15 -12.37 2.48
N ASN A 51 4.90 -12.39 2.95
CA ASN A 51 3.76 -12.52 2.06
C ASN A 51 3.57 -11.25 1.22
N ARG A 52 3.49 -11.41 -0.11
CA ARG A 52 3.33 -10.28 -1.03
C ARG A 52 1.85 -10.00 -1.23
N HIS A 53 1.35 -8.93 -0.64
CA HIS A 53 0.01 -8.45 -0.95
C HIS A 53 0.03 -7.57 -2.19
N ARG A 54 -0.81 -7.91 -3.17
CA ARG A 54 -1.04 -7.05 -4.33
C ARG A 54 -1.73 -5.78 -3.82
N ILE A 55 -1.02 -4.66 -3.89
CA ILE A 55 -1.59 -3.35 -3.57
C ILE A 55 -2.55 -3.00 -4.73
N PRO A 56 -3.81 -2.62 -4.45
CA PRO A 56 -4.80 -2.33 -5.49
C PRO A 56 -4.57 -0.94 -6.12
N ILE A 57 -3.35 -0.65 -6.56
CA ILE A 57 -3.02 0.58 -7.28
C ILE A 57 -2.67 0.19 -8.72
N ASN A 58 -3.54 0.58 -9.66
CA ASN A 58 -3.38 0.29 -11.08
C ASN A 58 -2.53 1.36 -11.79
N ARG A 59 -2.15 1.10 -13.06
CA ARG A 59 -1.38 2.03 -13.90
C ARG A 59 -2.04 3.39 -14.15
N GLY A 60 -3.34 3.53 -13.89
CA GLY A 60 -4.08 4.79 -14.04
C GLY A 60 -3.86 5.79 -12.88
N HIS A 61 -3.23 5.36 -11.79
CA HIS A 61 -2.90 6.22 -10.65
C HIS A 61 -1.48 6.78 -10.69
N TRP A 62 -0.71 6.50 -11.74
CA TRP A 62 0.65 7.03 -11.83
C TRP A 62 0.58 8.53 -12.14
N PRO A 63 1.30 9.38 -11.40
CA PRO A 63 1.49 10.75 -11.83
C PRO A 63 2.26 10.70 -13.15
N THR A 64 1.62 11.07 -14.26
CA THR A 64 2.34 11.35 -15.50
C THR A 64 3.34 12.44 -15.16
N GLN A 65 4.63 12.11 -15.23
CA GLN A 65 5.70 13.08 -15.09
C GLN A 65 5.56 14.05 -16.26
N GLU A 66 4.84 15.15 -16.02
CA GLU A 66 4.81 16.27 -16.93
C GLU A 66 6.25 16.77 -16.99
N GLY A 67 6.81 16.65 -18.19
CA GLY A 67 8.21 16.94 -18.46
C GLY A 67 8.59 18.33 -17.98
N GLN A 68 9.85 18.43 -17.55
CA GLN A 68 10.58 19.70 -17.54
C GLN A 68 10.45 20.42 -18.89
#